data_AF-A6TUC0-F1
#
_entry.id   AF-A6TUC0-F1
#
_cell.length_a   1.000
_cell.length_b   1.000
_cell.length_c   1.000
_cell.angle_alpha   90.00
_cell.angle_beta   90.00
_cell.angle_gamma   90.00
#
_symmetry.space_group_name_H-M   'P 1'
#
loop_
_entity.id
_entity.type
_entity.pdbx_description
1 polymer ?
#
loop_
_entity_poly.entity_id
_entity_poly.type
_entity_poly.pdbx_seq_one_letter_code
_entity_poly.pdbx_strand_id
1 'polypeptide(L)'
;MSVAFIFSLLFSVLVVVFALQNSAIVTINFLFVEHSISQALVILISAIFGAIIVLLLSMVKQIKSNIKIRNLTKTIHKSEEAERILKEKEEKIQRGKLEEENRLLREQEEATQKEMSEMNNNNQENSNDIK
;
A
#
# COMPACT_ATOMS: atom_id res chain seq x y z
N MET A 1 -24.29 -3.68 5.01
CA MET A 1 -24.91 -2.56 4.27
C MET A 1 -26.39 -2.37 4.61
N SER A 2 -27.17 -3.44 4.83
CA SER A 2 -28.63 -3.33 4.89
C SER A 2 -29.18 -2.75 6.20
N VAL A 3 -28.57 -3.04 7.35
CA VAL A 3 -29.10 -2.62 8.65
C VAL A 3 -29.20 -1.09 8.78
N ALA A 4 -28.15 -0.36 8.41
CA ALA A 4 -28.16 1.11 8.43
C ALA A 4 -29.22 1.70 7.47
N PHE A 5 -29.44 1.07 6.32
CA PHE A 5 -30.47 1.49 5.38
C PHE A 5 -31.88 1.31 5.98
N ILE A 6 -32.17 0.16 6.59
CA ILE A 6 -33.44 -0.08 7.31
C ILE A 6 -33.66 0.97 8.40
N PHE A 7 -32.64 1.28 9.21
CA PHE A 7 -32.76 2.31 10.26
C PHE A 7 -32.96 3.70 9.68
N SER A 8 -32.30 4.05 8.57
CA SER A 8 -32.49 5.35 7.92
C SER A 8 -33.91 5.52 7.36
N LEU A 9 -34.50 4.43 6.85
CA LEU A 9 -35.87 4.44 6.35
C LEU A 9 -36.87 4.60 7.50
N LEU A 10 -36.70 3.85 8.58
CA LEU A 10 -37.53 3.98 9.78
C LEU A 10 -37.43 5.40 10.36
N PHE A 11 -36.22 5.95 10.45
CA PHE A 11 -35.99 7.32 10.90
C PHE A 11 -36.65 8.35 9.98
N SER A 12 -36.59 8.15 8.65
CA SER A 12 -37.25 9.03 7.69
C SER A 12 -38.76 9.07 7.89
N VAL A 13 -39.41 7.92 8.13
CA VAL A 13 -40.84 7.86 8.46
C VAL A 13 -41.14 8.66 9.73
N LEU A 14 -40.32 8.53 10.77
CA LEU A 14 -40.48 9.31 12.01
C LEU A 14 -40.39 10.81 11.76
N VAL A 15 -39.44 11.27 10.95
CA VAL A 15 -39.29 12.69 10.57
C VAL A 15 -40.52 13.19 9.82
N VAL A 16 -41.05 12.40 8.88
CA VAL A 16 -42.27 12.75 8.13
C VAL A 16 -43.48 12.84 9.07
N VAL A 17 -43.68 11.86 9.94
CA VAL A 17 -44.77 11.88 10.92
C VAL A 17 -44.65 13.09 11.85
N PHE A 18 -43.44 13.40 12.32
CA PHE A 18 -43.18 14.55 13.16
C PHE A 18 -43.48 15.88 12.44
N ALA A 19 -43.11 16.01 11.16
CA ALA A 19 -43.44 17.18 10.36
C ALA A 19 -44.96 17.34 10.13
N LEU A 20 -45.67 16.24 9.85
CA LEU A 20 -47.12 16.28 9.64
C LEU A 20 -47.88 16.67 10.91
N GLN A 21 -47.45 16.16 12.08
CA GLN A 21 -48.04 16.52 13.37
C GLN A 21 -47.76 17.97 13.77
N ASN A 22 -46.61 18.52 13.37
CA ASN A 22 -46.19 19.90 13.66
C ASN A 22 -46.37 20.79 12.41
N SER A 23 -47.59 20.86 11.88
CA SER A 23 -47.91 21.69 10.70
C SER A 23 -48.39 23.10 11.05
N ALA A 24 -48.50 23.43 12.34
CA ALA A 24 -48.92 24.74 12.80
C ALA A 24 -47.96 25.84 12.31
N ILE A 25 -48.53 27.01 12.02
CA ILE A 25 -47.77 28.19 11.62
C ILE A 25 -47.21 28.82 12.89
N VAL A 26 -45.90 29.03 12.92
CA VAL A 26 -45.20 29.76 13.97
C VAL A 26 -44.58 31.01 13.40
N THR A 27 -44.63 32.09 14.17
CA THR A 27 -43.90 33.32 13.86
C THR A 27 -42.48 33.18 14.39
N ILE A 28 -41.51 33.29 13.49
CA ILE A 28 -40.10 33.30 13.84
C ILE A 28 -39.60 34.73 13.74
N ASN A 29 -39.05 35.22 14.85
CA ASN A 29 -38.39 36.51 14.91
C ASN A 29 -36.89 36.27 14.71
N PHE A 30 -36.42 36.50 13.49
CA PHE A 30 -35.02 36.31 13.14
C PHE A 30 -34.30 37.66 13.01
N LEU A 31 -33.46 37.98 14.00
CA LEU A 31 -32.70 39.24 14.16
C LEU A 31 -33.59 40.49 14.17
N PHE A 32 -34.19 40.86 13.03
CA PHE A 32 -35.11 42.00 12.87
C PHE A 32 -36.26 41.73 11.88
N VAL A 33 -36.44 40.47 11.45
CA VAL A 33 -37.48 40.08 10.48
C VAL A 33 -38.41 39.07 11.12
N GLU A 34 -39.70 39.35 11.10
CA GLU A 34 -40.74 38.44 11.56
C GLU A 34 -41.36 37.72 10.35
N HIS A 35 -41.30 36.39 10.34
CA HIS A 35 -41.92 35.58 9.31
C HIS A 35 -42.71 34.43 9.90
N SER A 36 -43.95 34.29 9.45
CA SER A 36 -44.83 33.19 9.81
C SER A 36 -44.65 32.04 8.85
N ILE A 37 -44.02 30.96 9.33
CA ILE A 37 -43.77 29.74 8.55
C ILE A 37 -44.24 28.51 9.31
N SER A 38 -44.54 27.42 8.61
CA SER A 38 -44.93 26.18 9.29
C SER A 38 -43.74 25.60 10.07
N GLN A 39 -44.00 25.06 11.27
CA GLN A 39 -42.97 24.37 12.05
C GLN A 39 -42.38 23.20 11.26
N ALA A 40 -43.20 22.48 10.50
CA ALA A 40 -42.80 21.42 9.58
C ALA A 40 -41.67 21.87 8.64
N LEU A 41 -41.78 23.09 8.08
CA LEU A 41 -40.77 23.63 7.17
C LEU A 41 -39.46 23.92 7.90
N VAL A 42 -39.53 24.47 9.11
CA VAL A 42 -38.36 24.71 9.97
C VAL A 42 -37.62 23.40 10.23
N ILE A 43 -38.35 22.38 10.69
CA ILE A 43 -37.81 21.05 10.99
C ILE A 43 -37.15 20.44 9.76
N LEU A 44 -37.83 20.50 8.60
CA LEU A 44 -37.32 19.95 7.35
C LEU A 44 -36.01 20.63 6.94
N ILE A 45 -35.96 21.96 6.96
CA ILE A 45 -34.76 22.73 6.64
C ILE A 45 -33.62 22.38 7.60
N SER A 46 -33.88 22.32 8.92
CA SER A 46 -32.89 21.91 9.91
C SER A 46 -32.36 20.49 9.67
N ALA A 47 -33.24 19.54 9.34
CA ALA A 47 -32.85 18.17 9.02
C ALA A 47 -31.96 18.11 7.76
N ILE A 48 -32.30 18.88 6.72
CA ILE A 48 -31.50 19.00 5.49
C ILE A 48 -30.11 19.56 5.82
N PHE A 49 -30.02 20.63 6.61
CA PHE A 49 -28.73 21.17 7.04
C PHE A 49 -27.91 20.15 7.83
N GLY A 50 -28.53 19.40 8.73
CA GLY A 50 -27.88 18.30 9.44
C GLY A 50 -27.32 17.24 8.49
N ALA A 51 -28.11 16.82 7.50
CA ALA A 51 -27.67 15.86 6.49
C ALA A 51 -26.49 16.41 5.66
N ILE A 52 -26.55 17.67 5.23
CA ILE A 52 -25.46 18.34 4.51
C ILE A 52 -24.18 18.33 5.35
N ILE A 53 -24.26 18.68 6.63
CA ILE A 53 -23.08 18.67 7.53
C ILE A 53 -22.48 17.27 7.62
N VAL A 54 -23.30 16.22 7.80
CA VAL A 54 -22.84 14.83 7.85
C VAL A 54 -22.18 14.40 6.53
N LEU A 55 -22.74 14.81 5.39
CA LEU A 55 -22.15 14.55 4.07
C LEU A 55 -20.79 15.23 3.92
N LEU A 56 -20.67 16.50 4.30
CA LEU A 56 -19.40 17.24 4.24
C LEU A 56 -18.33 16.60 5.12
N LEU A 57 -18.67 16.22 6.36
CA LEU A 57 -17.75 15.52 7.26
C LEU A 57 -17.32 14.16 6.70
N SER A 58 -18.24 13.43 6.07
CA SER A 58 -17.96 12.14 5.43
C SER A 58 -16.99 12.31 4.25
N MET A 59 -17.15 13.36 3.45
CA MET A 59 -16.26 13.68 2.33
C MET A 59 -14.84 14.00 2.81
N VAL A 60 -14.70 14.79 3.87
CA VAL A 60 -13.38 15.08 4.49
C VAL A 60 -12.71 13.80 4.97
N LYS A 61 -13.45 12.90 5.62
CA LYS A 61 -12.94 11.59 6.04
C LYS A 61 -12.45 10.77 4.84
N GLN A 62 -13.22 10.74 3.75
CA GLN A 62 -12.86 10.01 2.54
C GLN A 62 -11.59 10.55 1.88
N ILE A 63 -11.42 11.89 1.82
CA ILE A 63 -10.20 12.52 1.32
C ILE A 63 -8.98 12.09 2.14
N LYS A 64 -9.07 12.13 3.48
CA LYS A 64 -7.99 11.68 4.36
C LYS A 64 -7.64 10.20 4.12
N SER A 65 -8.64 9.34 3.98
CA SER A 65 -8.44 7.92 3.66
C SER A 65 -7.73 7.74 2.33
N ASN A 66 -8.13 8.47 1.28
CA ASN A 66 -7.50 8.38 -0.05
C ASN A 66 -6.04 8.83 -0.02
N ILE A 67 -5.72 9.89 0.72
CA ILE A 67 -4.32 10.33 0.91
C ILE A 67 -3.51 9.25 1.63
N LYS A 68 -4.07 8.65 2.69
CA LYS A 68 -3.41 7.57 3.43
C LYS A 68 -3.14 6.36 2.52
N ILE A 69 -4.13 5.95 1.72
CA ILE A 69 -3.98 4.85 0.75
C ILE A 69 -2.84 5.18 -0.21
N ARG A 70 -2.83 6.37 -0.81
CA ARG A 70 -1.77 6.78 -1.74
C ARG A 70 -0.38 6.72 -1.11
N ASN A 71 -0.24 7.16 0.15
CA ASN A 71 1.02 7.11 0.87
C ASN A 71 1.46 5.68 1.16
N LEU A 72 0.53 4.81 1.60
CA LEU A 72 0.81 3.40 1.83
C LEU A 72 1.24 2.70 0.53
N THR A 73 0.56 2.96 -0.59
CA THR A 73 0.95 2.42 -1.90
C THR A 73 2.35 2.87 -2.32
N LYS A 74 2.71 4.13 -2.08
CA LYS A 74 4.07 4.62 -2.34
C LYS A 74 5.12 3.92 -1.48
N THR A 75 4.83 3.69 -0.20
CA THR A 75 5.72 2.96 0.70
C THR A 75 5.92 1.51 0.25
N ILE A 76 4.84 0.85 -0.17
CA ILE A 76 4.90 -0.52 -0.71
C ILE A 76 5.81 -0.56 -1.93
N HIS A 77 5.58 0.30 -2.94
CA HIS A 77 6.43 0.33 -4.13
C HIS A 77 7.89 0.62 -3.83
N LYS A 78 8.18 1.53 -2.89
CA LYS A 78 9.56 1.81 -2.48
C LYS A 78 10.21 0.59 -1.81
N SER A 79 9.45 -0.18 -1.03
CA SER A 79 9.92 -1.42 -0.42
C SER A 79 10.20 -2.49 -1.47
N GLU A 80 9.29 -2.68 -2.42
CA GLU A 80 9.44 -3.62 -3.53
C GLU A 80 10.67 -3.30 -4.40
N GLU A 81 10.89 -2.01 -4.69
CA GLU A 81 12.06 -1.55 -5.44
C GLU A 81 13.37 -1.81 -4.67
N ALA A 82 13.39 -1.53 -3.36
CA ALA A 82 14.55 -1.81 -2.53
C ALA A 82 14.87 -3.31 -2.47
N GLU A 83 13.86 -4.16 -2.33
CA GLU A 83 14.02 -5.61 -2.38
C GLU A 83 14.58 -6.08 -3.72
N ARG A 84 14.11 -5.52 -4.84
CA ARG A 84 14.63 -5.86 -6.17
C ARG A 84 16.11 -5.50 -6.30
N ILE A 85 16.49 -4.30 -5.88
CA ILE A 85 17.88 -3.84 -5.91
C ILE A 85 18.76 -4.73 -5.01
N LEU A 86 18.25 -5.14 -3.85
CA LEU A 86 19.00 -6.00 -2.94
C LEU A 86 19.26 -7.37 -3.56
N LYS A 87 18.23 -7.99 -4.16
CA LYS A 87 18.38 -9.26 -4.91
C LYS A 87 19.36 -9.15 -6.07
N GLU A 88 19.26 -8.09 -6.88
CA GLU A 88 20.20 -7.85 -7.98
C GLU A 88 21.65 -7.70 -7.49
N LYS A 89 21.87 -7.05 -6.33
CA LYS A 89 23.20 -6.94 -5.71
C LYS A 89 23.69 -8.27 -5.18
N GLU A 90 22.84 -9.05 -4.51
CA GLU A 90 23.19 -10.38 -4.00
C GLU A 90 23.58 -11.32 -5.15
N GLU A 91 22.82 -11.34 -6.25
CA GLU A 91 23.14 -12.13 -7.43
C GLU A 91 24.49 -11.72 -8.05
N LYS A 92 24.78 -10.42 -8.15
CA LYS A 92 26.07 -9.92 -8.64
C LYS A 92 27.23 -10.34 -7.74
N ILE A 93 27.06 -10.26 -6.43
CA ILE A 93 28.08 -10.69 -5.45
C ILE A 93 28.32 -12.20 -5.58
N GLN A 94 27.26 -13.00 -5.68
CA GLN A 94 27.39 -14.45 -5.85
C GLN A 94 28.09 -14.81 -7.15
N ARG A 95 27.73 -14.17 -8.27
CA ARG A 95 28.44 -14.36 -9.55
C ARG A 95 29.92 -14.01 -9.45
N GLY A 96 30.26 -12.88 -8.85
CA GLY A 96 31.66 -12.48 -8.66
C GLY A 96 32.45 -13.48 -7.82
N LYS A 97 31.87 -14.01 -6.74
CA LYS A 97 32.50 -15.07 -5.93
C LYS A 97 32.69 -16.36 -6.73
N LEU A 98 31.70 -16.77 -7.51
CA LEU A 98 31.75 -17.97 -8.32
C LEU A 98 32.80 -17.84 -9.45
N GLU A 99 32.90 -16.66 -10.08
CA GLU A 99 33.93 -16.37 -11.08
C GLU A 99 35.34 -16.43 -10.49
N GLU A 100 35.52 -15.89 -9.29
CA GLU A 100 36.80 -15.95 -8.57
C GLU A 100 37.17 -17.38 -8.16
N GLU A 101 36.22 -18.15 -7.62
CA GLU A 101 36.41 -19.57 -7.29
C GLU A 101 36.80 -20.39 -8.53
N ASN A 102 36.11 -20.19 -9.66
CA ASN A 102 36.45 -20.85 -10.92
C ASN A 102 37.84 -20.45 -11.44
N ARG A 103 38.28 -19.20 -11.25
CA ARG A 103 39.63 -18.75 -11.63
C ARG A 103 40.69 -19.49 -10.81
N LEU A 104 40.51 -19.56 -9.49
CA LEU A 104 41.44 -20.25 -8.59
C LEU A 104 41.54 -21.75 -8.89
N LEU A 105 40.41 -22.39 -9.20
CA LEU A 105 40.39 -23.81 -9.59
C LEU A 105 41.20 -24.08 -10.86
N ARG A 106 41.05 -23.22 -11.89
CA ARG A 106 41.84 -23.36 -13.13
C ARG A 106 43.33 -23.18 -12.91
N GLU A 107 43.72 -22.20 -12.10
CA GLU A 107 45.12 -21.98 -11.73
C GLU A 107 45.70 -23.22 -11.00
N GLN A 108 44.93 -23.85 -10.12
CA GLN A 108 45.31 -25.11 -9.47
C GLN A 108 45.39 -26.29 -10.45
N GLU A 109 44.44 -26.43 -11.37
CA GLU A 109 44.46 -27.48 -12.40
C GLU A 109 45.69 -27.35 -13.30
N GLU A 110 46.02 -26.13 -13.74
CA GLU A 110 47.21 -25.86 -14.54
C GLU A 110 48.51 -26.15 -13.78
N ALA A 111 48.59 -25.77 -12.50
CA ALA A 111 49.75 -26.06 -11.66
C ALA A 111 49.92 -27.57 -11.45
N THR A 112 48.82 -28.29 -11.19
CA THR A 112 48.82 -29.74 -10.98
C THR A 112 49.22 -30.48 -12.27
N GLN A 113 48.75 -30.04 -13.44
CA GLN A 113 49.17 -30.62 -14.73
C GLN A 113 50.65 -30.40 -15.03
N LYS A 114 51.19 -29.22 -14.71
CA LYS A 114 52.63 -28.94 -14.85
C LYS A 114 53.46 -29.84 -13.96
N GLU A 115 53.13 -29.95 -12.67
CA GLU A 115 53.82 -30.85 -11.74
C GLU A 115 53.76 -32.31 -12.21
N MET A 116 52.60 -32.76 -12.70
CA MET A 116 52.44 -34.13 -13.23
C MET A 116 53.29 -34.38 -14.48
N SER A 117 53.45 -33.37 -15.34
CA SER A 117 54.27 -33.44 -16.56
C SER A 117 55.76 -33.46 -16.24
N GLU A 118 56.21 -32.65 -15.29
CA GLU A 118 57.59 -32.64 -14.81
C GLU A 118 57.97 -33.96 -14.12
N MET A 119 57.06 -34.52 -13.32
CA MET A 119 57.27 -35.81 -12.65
C MET A 119 57.35 -36.99 -13.64
N ASN A 120 56.62 -36.93 -14.75
CA ASN A 120 56.67 -37.96 -15.80
C ASN A 120 57.96 -37.88 -16.64
N ASN A 121 58.43 -36.67 -16.97
CA ASN A 121 59.70 -36.47 -17.68
C ASN A 121 60.91 -36.94 -16.85
N ASN A 122 60.94 -36.61 -15.56
CA ASN A 122 62.04 -37.03 -14.68
C ASN A 122 62.10 -38.57 -14.50
N ASN A 123 60.95 -39.26 -14.52
CA ASN A 123 60.90 -40.72 -14.48
C ASN A 123 61.35 -41.38 -15.80
N GLN A 124 61.15 -40.73 -16.95
CA GLN A 124 61.66 -41.20 -18.24
C GLN A 124 63.18 -41.01 -18.39
N GLU A 125 63.73 -39.89 -17.89
CA GLU A 125 65.19 -39.69 -17.87
C GLU A 125 65.90 -40.71 -16.97
N ASN A 126 65.40 -40.92 -15.74
CA ASN A 126 66.00 -41.90 -14.81
C ASN A 126 65.88 -43.37 -15.29
N SER A 127 64.92 -43.70 -16.16
CA SER A 127 64.77 -45.07 -16.69
C SER A 127 65.69 -45.37 -17.88
N ASN A 128 66.27 -44.35 -18.53
CA ASN A 128 67.17 -44.50 -19.67
C ASN A 128 68.64 -44.66 -19.25
N ASP A 129 69.00 -44.31 -18.02
CA ASP A 129 70.36 -44.43 -17.47
C ASP A 129 70.66 -45.80 -16.81
N ILE A 130 69.70 -46.74 -16.77
CA ILE A 130 69.85 -48.07 -16.14
C ILE A 130 70.11 -49.20 -17.18
N LYS A 131 70.48 -48.88 -18.42
CA LYS A 131 70.86 -49.89 -19.43
C LYS A 131 72.35 -49.94 -19.72
#